data_AF-A0A7S0CD19-F1
#
_entry.id   AF-A0A7S0CD19-F1
#
_cell.length_a   1.000
_cell.length_b   1.000
_cell.length_c   1.000
_cell.angle_alpha   90.00
_cell.angle_beta   90.00
_cell.angle_gamma   90.00
#
_symmetry.space_group_name_H-M   'P 1'
#
loop_
_entity.id
_entity.type
_entity.pdbx_description
1 polymer ?
#
loop_
_entity_poly.entity_id
_entity_poly.type
_entity_poly.pdbx_seq_one_letter_code
_entity_poly.pdbx_strand_id
1 'polypeptide(L)'
;IFEAECLVDNVDGDIASEPLQFGCLKSSPFQRPNCEALDRLLSEVEAFSDPTSKEQSELDSIYHKSAAIVNKLSKPACIFLLKNWLLSLAMCDVGILIALTPIDQTNATTTTTTGVALKTLQLQGAVTPGMIECNGNKWIYSVKIIDCGNKSAITLRKRARKEQDIEKL
;
A
#
# COMPACT_ATOMS: atom_id res chain seq x y z
N ILE A 1 0.39 -14.93 -6.98
CA ILE A 1 -0.57 -14.80 -5.87
C ILE A 1 0.27 -14.26 -4.72
N PHE A 2 0.15 -12.97 -4.41
CA PHE A 2 0.81 -12.42 -3.23
C PHE A 2 -0.07 -12.80 -2.04
N GLU A 3 0.29 -13.86 -1.34
CA GLU A 3 -0.19 -14.09 0.01
C GLU A 3 0.57 -13.10 0.89
N ALA A 4 -0.10 -12.02 1.28
CA ALA A 4 0.35 -11.22 2.39
C ALA A 4 0.05 -12.03 3.66
N GLU A 5 1.00 -12.88 4.07
CA GLU A 5 0.96 -13.50 5.38
C GLU A 5 1.13 -12.39 6.42
N CYS A 6 0.02 -11.92 6.99
CA CYS A 6 0.03 -11.18 8.23
C CYS A 6 0.35 -12.16 9.36
N LEU A 7 1.64 -12.28 9.71
CA LEU A 7 2.06 -12.86 10.98
C LEU A 7 1.51 -11.97 12.10
N VAL A 8 0.48 -12.46 12.79
CA VAL A 8 0.01 -11.91 14.06
C VAL A 8 0.65 -12.78 15.13
N ASP A 9 1.64 -12.24 15.84
CA ASP A 9 2.17 -12.88 17.04
C ASP A 9 1.06 -12.92 18.10
N ASN A 10 0.71 -14.14 18.52
CA ASN A 10 -0.19 -14.35 19.66
C ASN A 10 0.51 -13.84 20.92
N VAL A 11 -0.02 -12.77 21.50
CA VAL A 11 0.26 -12.39 22.88
C VAL A 11 -1.08 -12.30 23.61
N ASP A 12 -1.30 -13.27 24.50
CA ASP A 12 -2.35 -13.24 25.51
C ASP A 12 -2.16 -12.00 26.42
N GLY A 13 -3.22 -11.21 26.61
CA GLY A 13 -3.31 -10.26 27.73
C GLY A 13 -3.73 -8.83 27.36
N ASP A 14 -4.91 -8.47 27.87
CA ASP A 14 -5.48 -7.14 28.06
C ASP A 14 -5.73 -6.20 26.86
N ILE A 15 -7.01 -5.84 26.73
CA ILE A 15 -7.60 -4.95 25.73
C ILE A 15 -7.16 -3.52 26.02
N ALA A 16 -5.94 -3.17 25.61
CA ALA A 16 -5.58 -1.81 25.28
C ALA A 16 -5.85 -1.59 23.79
N SER A 17 -6.62 -0.55 23.47
CA SER A 17 -6.91 -0.11 22.11
C SER A 17 -5.62 0.35 21.42
N GLU A 18 -4.82 -0.58 20.92
CA GLU A 18 -3.75 -0.25 19.99
C GLU A 18 -4.36 0.04 18.61
N PRO A 19 -3.96 1.15 17.96
CA PRO A 19 -4.37 1.42 16.59
C PRO A 19 -3.94 0.25 15.71
N LEU A 20 -4.82 -0.19 14.80
CA LEU A 20 -4.52 -1.16 13.76
C LEU A 20 -3.17 -0.80 13.11
N GLN A 21 -2.10 -1.50 13.50
CA GLN A 21 -0.83 -1.43 12.82
C GLN A 21 -1.03 -2.16 11.50
N PHE A 22 -1.55 -1.46 10.50
CA PHE A 22 -1.29 -1.82 9.13
C PHE A 22 0.24 -1.86 9.02
N GLY A 23 0.79 -3.06 8.86
CA GLY A 23 2.19 -3.25 8.55
C GLY A 23 2.50 -2.45 7.31
N CYS A 24 2.92 -1.20 7.49
CA CYS A 24 3.49 -0.39 6.45
C CYS A 24 4.68 -1.21 5.97
N LEU A 25 4.58 -1.76 4.76
CA LEU A 25 5.66 -2.49 4.10
C LEU A 25 6.85 -1.54 3.98
N LYS A 26 7.64 -1.43 5.06
CA LYS A 26 8.90 -0.69 5.11
C LYS A 26 9.96 -1.36 4.24
N SER A 27 9.67 -2.54 3.69
CA SER A 27 10.59 -3.33 2.88
C SER A 27 9.94 -3.80 1.58
N SER A 28 10.70 -3.65 0.49
CA SER A 28 10.43 -4.27 -0.81
C SER A 28 10.29 -5.79 -0.66
N PRO A 29 9.30 -6.44 -1.29
CA PRO A 29 9.19 -7.91 -1.29
C PRO A 29 10.28 -8.57 -2.15
N PHE A 30 11.02 -7.80 -2.94
CA PHE A 30 12.14 -8.29 -3.72
C PHE A 30 13.43 -8.26 -2.92
N GLN A 31 14.28 -9.27 -3.09
CA GLN A 31 15.61 -9.32 -2.50
C GLN A 31 16.46 -8.14 -2.99
N ARG A 32 16.97 -7.33 -2.05
CA ARG A 32 17.86 -6.21 -2.34
C ARG A 32 19.22 -6.73 -2.80
N PRO A 33 19.73 -6.29 -3.97
CA PRO A 33 21.06 -6.66 -4.43
C PRO A 33 22.13 -5.86 -3.67
N ASN A 34 23.32 -6.43 -3.53
CA ASN A 34 24.47 -5.69 -3.01
C ASN A 34 24.97 -4.69 -4.07
N CYS A 35 24.73 -3.40 -3.86
CA CYS A 35 25.14 -2.33 -4.76
C CYS A 35 25.19 -0.99 -4.03
N GLU A 36 26.39 -0.47 -3.75
CA GLU A 36 26.58 0.80 -3.03
C GLU A 36 25.89 1.99 -3.76
N ALA A 37 25.93 2.01 -5.09
CA ALA A 37 25.26 3.04 -5.88
C ALA A 37 23.72 3.02 -5.67
N LEU A 38 23.12 1.85 -5.43
CA LEU A 38 21.71 1.74 -5.10
C LEU A 38 21.41 2.37 -3.74
N ASP A 39 22.26 2.14 -2.74
CA ASP A 39 22.09 2.69 -1.40
C ASP A 39 22.17 4.22 -1.41
N ARG A 40 23.15 4.76 -2.15
CA ARG A 40 23.28 6.20 -2.38
C ARG A 40 22.05 6.78 -3.08
N LEU A 41 21.56 6.11 -4.12
CA LEU A 41 20.36 6.56 -4.84
C LEU A 41 19.13 6.63 -3.93
N LEU A 42 18.90 5.60 -3.12
CA LEU A 42 17.75 5.55 -2.22
C LEU A 42 17.81 6.64 -1.15
N SER A 43 19.01 6.93 -0.61
CA SER A 43 19.19 8.03 0.33
C SER A 43 18.92 9.42 -0.30
N GLU A 44 19.34 9.64 -1.55
CA GLU A 44 19.02 10.88 -2.28
C GLU A 44 17.52 11.03 -2.54
N VAL A 45 16.83 9.91 -2.87
CA VAL A 45 15.37 9.91 -3.05
C VAL A 45 14.63 10.21 -1.74
N GLU A 46 15.07 9.64 -0.61
CA GLU A 46 14.49 9.94 0.70
C GLU A 46 14.67 11.42 1.09
N ALA A 47 15.84 11.99 0.80
CA ALA A 47 16.10 13.42 1.00
C ALA A 47 15.25 14.34 0.09
N PHE A 48 14.56 13.78 -0.91
CA PHE A 48 13.70 14.48 -1.87
C PHE A 48 12.20 14.37 -1.55
N SER A 49 11.84 13.86 -0.37
CA SER A 49 10.45 13.56 0.00
C SER A 49 9.46 14.74 -0.03
N ASP A 50 9.93 15.98 -0.13
CA ASP A 50 9.10 17.14 -0.47
C ASP A 50 9.77 18.02 -1.57
N PRO A 51 9.30 17.94 -2.82
CA PRO A 51 9.79 18.77 -3.92
C PRO A 51 9.16 20.18 -3.95
N THR A 52 8.04 20.41 -3.25
CA THR A 52 7.30 21.67 -3.33
C THR A 52 7.92 22.80 -2.50
N SER A 53 8.83 22.46 -1.60
CA SER A 53 9.58 23.40 -0.76
C SER A 53 10.96 23.77 -1.30
N LYS A 54 11.35 23.26 -2.48
CA LYS A 54 12.71 23.44 -3.04
C LYS A 54 12.72 24.38 -4.25
N GLU A 55 13.79 25.17 -4.38
CA GLU A 55 14.01 26.00 -5.56
C GLU A 55 14.40 25.17 -6.78
N GLN A 56 14.08 25.66 -8.00
CA GLN A 56 14.36 24.94 -9.25
C GLN A 56 15.84 24.56 -9.43
N SER A 57 16.75 25.42 -8.99
CA SER A 57 18.20 25.18 -9.04
C SER A 57 18.63 23.97 -8.19
N GLU A 58 17.96 23.76 -7.06
CA GLU A 58 18.18 22.59 -6.20
C GLU A 58 17.60 21.33 -6.84
N LEU A 59 16.41 21.43 -7.46
CA LEU A 59 15.79 20.34 -8.20
C LEU A 59 16.71 19.85 -9.34
N ASP A 60 17.27 20.77 -10.11
CA ASP A 60 18.18 20.46 -11.22
C ASP A 60 19.49 19.81 -10.70
N SER A 61 20.04 20.32 -9.60
CA SER A 61 21.23 19.75 -8.95
C SER A 61 21.00 18.31 -8.49
N ILE A 62 19.86 18.06 -7.85
CA ILE A 62 19.48 16.71 -7.38
C ILE A 62 19.27 15.78 -8.58
N TYR A 63 18.55 16.23 -9.61
CA TYR A 63 18.37 15.48 -10.84
C TYR A 63 19.71 15.04 -11.44
N HIS A 64 20.66 15.97 -11.59
CA HIS A 64 21.98 15.64 -12.14
C HIS A 64 22.77 14.67 -11.27
N LYS A 65 22.73 14.81 -9.94
CA LYS A 65 23.35 13.87 -8.99
C LYS A 65 22.74 12.48 -9.11
N SER A 66 21.41 12.38 -9.08
CA SER A 66 20.70 11.11 -9.22
C SER A 66 20.99 10.45 -10.55
N ALA A 67 20.99 11.21 -11.66
CA ALA A 67 21.35 10.68 -12.99
C ALA A 67 22.78 10.11 -13.03
N ALA A 68 23.74 10.80 -12.39
CA ALA A 68 25.11 10.32 -12.29
C ALA A 68 25.23 9.03 -11.45
N ILE A 69 24.40 8.88 -10.41
CA ILE A 69 24.33 7.66 -9.59
C ILE A 69 23.70 6.51 -10.38
N VAL A 70 22.63 6.78 -11.13
CA VAL A 70 21.93 5.79 -11.97
C VAL A 70 22.88 5.14 -12.97
N ASN A 71 23.80 5.91 -13.56
CA ASN A 71 24.81 5.38 -14.48
C ASN A 71 25.82 4.41 -13.82
N LYS A 72 25.88 4.36 -12.49
CA LYS A 72 26.75 3.47 -11.71
C LYS A 72 26.01 2.26 -11.15
N LEU A 73 24.72 2.11 -11.43
CA LEU A 73 23.93 0.98 -10.94
C LEU A 73 24.36 -0.32 -11.62
N SER A 74 24.47 -1.37 -10.81
CA SER A 74 24.65 -2.72 -11.34
C SER A 74 23.37 -3.21 -12.02
N LYS A 75 23.49 -4.13 -12.99
CA LYS A 75 22.32 -4.74 -13.64
C LYS A 75 21.30 -5.32 -12.64
N PRO A 76 21.71 -6.05 -11.58
CA PRO A 76 20.78 -6.48 -10.53
C PRO A 76 20.06 -5.33 -9.82
N ALA A 77 20.75 -4.22 -9.55
CA ALA A 77 20.14 -3.02 -8.94
C ALA A 77 19.09 -2.39 -9.88
N CYS A 78 19.38 -2.28 -11.17
CA CYS A 78 18.41 -1.81 -12.16
C CYS A 78 17.17 -2.71 -12.22
N ILE A 79 17.35 -4.04 -12.18
CA ILE A 79 16.23 -5.00 -12.15
C ILE A 79 15.42 -4.84 -10.86
N PHE A 80 16.08 -4.68 -9.72
CA PHE A 80 15.43 -4.45 -8.42
C PHE A 80 14.55 -3.19 -8.42
N LEU A 81 15.08 -2.07 -8.91
CA LEU A 81 14.32 -0.82 -9.04
C LEU A 81 13.14 -0.96 -9.99
N LEU A 82 13.34 -1.60 -11.14
CA LEU A 82 12.28 -1.85 -12.11
C LEU A 82 11.15 -2.71 -11.55
N LYS A 83 11.49 -3.76 -10.79
CA LYS A 83 10.50 -4.62 -10.12
C LYS A 83 9.70 -3.85 -9.08
N ASN A 84 10.36 -3.04 -8.26
CA ASN A 84 9.69 -2.21 -7.27
C ASN A 84 8.77 -1.18 -7.92
N TRP A 85 9.22 -0.51 -8.99
CA TRP A 85 8.40 0.44 -9.71
C TRP A 85 7.16 -0.23 -10.36
N LEU A 86 7.32 -1.41 -10.96
CA LEU A 86 6.19 -2.16 -11.53
C LEU A 86 5.21 -2.62 -10.45
N LEU A 87 5.71 -2.97 -9.26
CA LEU A 87 4.88 -3.26 -8.10
C LEU A 87 4.11 -2.03 -7.65
N SER A 88 4.76 -0.87 -7.51
CA SER A 88 4.08 0.39 -7.19
C SER A 88 2.98 0.71 -8.20
N LEU A 89 3.23 0.48 -9.50
CA LEU A 89 2.19 0.62 -10.52
C LEU A 89 1.02 -0.35 -10.37
N ALA A 90 1.29 -1.60 -10.02
CA ALA A 90 0.24 -2.57 -9.75
C ALA A 90 -0.60 -2.13 -8.54
N MET A 91 0.05 -1.63 -7.48
CA MET A 91 -0.59 -1.12 -6.27
C MET A 91 -1.45 0.14 -6.52
N CYS A 92 -1.15 0.95 -7.53
CA CYS A 92 -2.03 2.08 -7.92
C CYS A 92 -3.31 1.65 -8.64
N ASP A 93 -3.42 0.38 -9.05
CA ASP A 93 -4.53 -0.14 -9.86
C ASP A 93 -5.20 -1.34 -9.18
N VAL A 94 -5.05 -1.48 -7.86
CA VAL A 94 -5.77 -2.49 -7.08
C VAL A 94 -7.16 -1.99 -6.73
N GLY A 95 -8.14 -2.87 -6.85
CA GLY A 95 -9.48 -2.64 -6.33
C GLY A 95 -9.64 -3.23 -4.93
N ILE A 96 -10.53 -2.63 -4.14
CA ILE A 96 -10.94 -3.19 -2.85
C ILE A 96 -12.43 -3.53 -2.95
N LEU A 97 -12.75 -4.82 -2.82
CA LEU A 97 -14.12 -5.30 -2.74
C LEU A 97 -14.49 -5.52 -1.28
N ILE A 98 -15.54 -4.83 -0.82
CA ILE A 98 -16.08 -4.98 0.53
C ILE A 98 -17.48 -5.58 0.41
N ALA A 99 -17.65 -6.79 0.94
CA ALA A 99 -18.95 -7.45 1.07
C ALA A 99 -19.46 -7.31 2.50
N LEU A 100 -20.71 -6.88 2.67
CA LEU A 100 -21.39 -6.76 3.95
C LEU A 100 -22.65 -7.62 3.92
N THR A 101 -22.80 -8.50 4.90
CA THR A 101 -23.97 -9.38 5.05
C THR A 101 -24.58 -9.15 6.43
N PRO A 102 -25.86 -8.75 6.52
CA PRO A 102 -26.52 -8.64 7.81
C PRO A 102 -26.70 -10.02 8.44
N ILE A 103 -26.54 -10.12 9.75
CA ILE A 103 -26.95 -11.32 10.50
C ILE A 103 -28.42 -11.10 10.86
N ASP A 104 -29.33 -11.94 10.35
CA ASP A 104 -30.77 -11.84 10.62
C ASP A 104 -31.02 -11.73 12.13
N GLN A 105 -31.50 -10.56 12.54
CA GLN A 105 -31.87 -10.31 13.93
C GLN A 105 -33.35 -10.62 14.09
N THR A 106 -33.67 -11.84 14.50
CA THR A 106 -35.06 -12.24 14.72
C THR A 106 -35.75 -11.46 15.85
N ASN A 107 -35.08 -10.60 16.62
CA ASN A 107 -35.69 -9.74 17.66
C ASN A 107 -34.81 -8.53 18.02
N ALA A 108 -34.54 -7.63 17.07
CA ALA A 108 -33.82 -6.39 17.37
C ALA A 108 -34.80 -5.28 17.78
N THR A 109 -34.89 -5.02 19.08
CA THR A 109 -35.54 -3.82 19.59
C THR A 109 -34.72 -2.62 19.14
N THR A 110 -35.21 -1.85 18.17
CA THR A 110 -34.60 -0.60 17.69
C THR A 110 -34.49 0.39 18.85
N THR A 111 -33.35 0.40 19.54
CA THR A 111 -32.99 1.51 20.42
C THR A 111 -32.38 2.61 19.56
N THR A 112 -33.08 3.73 19.47
CA THR A 112 -32.67 4.94 18.77
C THR A 112 -31.52 5.61 19.53
N THR A 113 -30.32 5.04 19.48
CA THR A 113 -29.12 5.70 20.00
C THR A 113 -28.64 6.72 18.97
N THR A 114 -28.68 8.00 19.36
CA THR A 114 -28.26 9.18 18.59
C THR A 114 -26.73 9.29 18.43
N GLY A 115 -26.06 8.19 18.11
CA GLY A 115 -24.63 8.16 17.83
C GLY A 115 -24.29 6.93 17.02
N VAL A 116 -23.57 7.12 15.90
CA VAL A 116 -23.08 6.02 15.06
C VAL A 116 -21.95 5.31 15.81
N ALA A 117 -22.31 4.38 16.69
CA ALA A 117 -21.34 3.54 17.37
C ALA A 117 -21.02 2.35 16.46
N LEU A 118 -19.98 2.49 15.64
CA LEU A 118 -19.36 1.37 14.93
C LEU A 118 -18.40 0.67 15.88
N LYS A 119 -18.63 -0.61 16.13
CA LYS A 119 -17.79 -1.45 16.99
C LYS A 119 -17.30 -2.66 16.20
N THR A 120 -15.99 -2.88 16.17
CA THR A 120 -15.42 -4.12 15.66
C THR A 120 -15.61 -5.21 16.70
N LEU A 121 -16.30 -6.29 16.33
CA LEU A 121 -16.48 -7.47 17.19
C LEU A 121 -15.41 -8.52 16.90
N GLN A 122 -15.04 -8.65 15.61
CA GLN A 122 -14.03 -9.59 15.15
C GLN A 122 -13.33 -9.03 13.92
N LEU A 123 -12.00 -9.06 13.91
CA LEU A 123 -11.24 -8.75 12.70
C LEU A 123 -11.27 -9.93 11.72
N GLN A 124 -11.32 -9.61 10.43
CA GLN A 124 -11.18 -10.60 9.37
C GLN A 124 -9.81 -11.30 9.46
N GLY A 125 -9.80 -12.63 9.38
CA GLY A 125 -8.59 -13.44 9.21
C GLY A 125 -8.34 -13.80 7.74
N ALA A 126 -7.30 -14.61 7.48
CA ALA A 126 -6.95 -15.03 6.12
C ALA A 126 -8.08 -15.80 5.40
N VAL A 127 -8.85 -16.58 6.15
CA VAL A 127 -9.94 -17.43 5.63
C VAL A 127 -11.28 -17.20 6.33
N THR A 128 -11.33 -16.34 7.35
CA THR A 128 -12.51 -16.08 8.16
C THR A 128 -12.99 -14.64 7.98
N PRO A 129 -14.29 -14.40 7.72
CA PRO A 129 -14.81 -13.04 7.62
C PRO A 129 -14.76 -12.33 8.97
N GLY A 130 -14.74 -11.00 8.94
CA GLY A 130 -14.82 -10.18 10.14
C GLY A 130 -16.27 -9.90 10.55
N MET A 131 -16.43 -9.32 11.74
CA MET A 131 -17.75 -8.95 12.27
C MET A 131 -17.70 -7.56 12.88
N ILE A 132 -18.70 -6.74 12.53
CA ILE A 132 -18.91 -5.41 13.09
C ILE A 132 -20.32 -5.30 13.64
N GLU A 133 -20.49 -4.42 14.62
CA GLU A 133 -21.77 -3.99 15.15
C GLU A 133 -21.94 -2.50 14.87
N CYS A 134 -23.07 -2.13 14.32
CA CYS A 134 -23.44 -0.74 14.04
C CYS A 134 -24.87 -0.52 14.50
N ASN A 135 -25.06 0.35 15.50
CA ASN A 135 -26.36 0.65 16.09
C ASN A 135 -27.14 -0.60 16.55
N GLY A 136 -26.43 -1.54 17.20
CA GLY A 136 -27.00 -2.82 17.65
C GLY A 136 -27.22 -3.86 16.55
N ASN A 137 -27.06 -3.50 15.28
CA ASN A 137 -27.13 -4.43 14.15
C ASN A 137 -25.76 -5.07 13.91
N LYS A 138 -25.73 -6.40 13.84
CA LYS A 138 -24.50 -7.15 13.56
C LYS A 138 -24.37 -7.46 12.07
N TRP A 139 -23.17 -7.27 11.55
CA TRP A 139 -22.82 -7.49 10.16
C TRP A 139 -21.58 -8.35 10.06
N ILE A 140 -21.63 -9.32 9.16
CA ILE A 140 -20.45 -10.05 8.69
C ILE A 140 -19.86 -9.26 7.54
N TYR A 141 -18.56 -8.98 7.58
CA TYR A 141 -17.86 -8.30 6.51
C TYR A 141 -16.72 -9.15 5.93
N SER A 142 -16.48 -9.01 4.63
CA SER A 142 -15.30 -9.55 3.96
C SER A 142 -14.71 -8.51 3.02
N VAL A 143 -13.43 -8.20 3.21
CA VAL A 143 -12.61 -7.34 2.37
C VAL A 143 -11.72 -8.24 1.50
N LYS A 144 -11.75 -8.02 0.19
CA LYS A 144 -10.88 -8.71 -0.78
C LYS A 144 -10.17 -7.67 -1.63
N ILE A 145 -8.87 -7.86 -1.83
CA ILE A 145 -8.13 -7.09 -2.83
C ILE A 145 -8.35 -7.77 -4.19
N ILE A 146 -8.78 -6.99 -5.17
CA ILE A 146 -9.05 -7.43 -6.55
C ILE A 146 -8.14 -6.68 -7.51
N ASP A 147 -8.07 -7.14 -8.76
CA ASP A 147 -7.27 -6.53 -9.83
C ASP A 147 -5.75 -6.49 -9.57
N CYS A 148 -5.24 -7.40 -8.73
CA CYS A 148 -3.81 -7.57 -8.43
C CYS A 148 -2.99 -8.19 -9.59
N GLY A 149 -3.38 -7.96 -10.84
CA GLY A 149 -2.72 -8.51 -12.01
C GLY A 149 -1.32 -7.93 -12.22
N ASN A 150 -0.37 -8.77 -12.61
CA ASN A 150 0.98 -8.34 -12.94
C ASN A 150 0.95 -7.28 -14.06
N LYS A 151 1.57 -6.12 -13.82
CA LYS A 151 1.76 -5.12 -14.86
C LYS A 151 2.95 -5.50 -15.75
N SER A 152 2.71 -5.57 -17.06
CA SER A 152 3.78 -5.85 -18.02
C SER A 152 4.75 -4.69 -18.12
N ALA A 153 6.01 -4.98 -18.46
CA ALA A 153 6.99 -3.92 -18.76
C ALA A 153 6.59 -3.08 -20.01
N ILE A 154 5.71 -3.58 -20.89
CA ILE A 154 5.20 -2.80 -22.02
C ILE A 154 4.32 -1.64 -21.52
N THR A 155 3.68 -1.80 -20.36
CA THR A 155 2.86 -0.77 -19.73
C THR A 155 3.69 0.49 -19.38
N LEU A 156 5.00 0.34 -19.06
CA LEU A 156 5.93 1.46 -18.86
C LEU A 156 5.94 2.42 -20.05
N ARG A 157 6.17 1.89 -21.25
CA ARG A 157 6.33 2.71 -22.47
C ARG A 157 5.04 3.44 -22.81
N LYS A 158 3.88 2.80 -22.56
CA LYS A 158 2.58 3.44 -22.76
C LYS A 158 2.34 4.56 -21.75
N ARG A 159 2.77 4.38 -20.50
CA ARG A 159 2.59 5.36 -19.42
C ARG A 159 3.49 6.59 -19.61
N ALA A 160 4.77 6.38 -19.94
CA ALA A 160 5.69 7.49 -20.23
C ALA A 160 5.16 8.41 -21.36
N ARG A 161 4.52 7.84 -22.39
CA ARG A 161 3.85 8.63 -23.43
C ARG A 161 2.66 9.43 -22.89
N LYS A 162 1.80 8.78 -22.09
CA LYS A 162 0.64 9.45 -21.48
C LYS A 162 1.04 10.57 -20.51
N GLU A 163 2.08 10.37 -19.70
CA GLU A 163 2.58 11.38 -18.77
C GLU A 163 3.12 12.60 -19.53
N GLN A 164 3.86 12.40 -20.62
CA GLN A 164 4.28 13.49 -21.52
C GLN A 164 3.12 14.26 -22.17
N ASP A 165 1.99 13.60 -22.39
CA ASP A 165 0.79 14.25 -22.94
C ASP A 165 0.05 15.07 -21.88
N ILE A 166 0.12 14.67 -20.60
CA ILE A 166 -0.50 15.37 -19.47
C ILE A 166 0.32 16.61 -19.08
N GLU A 167 1.65 16.54 -19.12
CA GLU A 167 2.54 17.69 -18.81
C GLU A 167 2.46 18.84 -19.83
N LYS A 168 1.78 18.64 -20.96
CA LYS A 168 1.56 19.65 -22.00
C LYS A 168 0.23 20.40 -21.88
N LEU A 169 -0.61 20.04 -20.90
CA LEU A 169 -1.88 20.69 -20.58
C LEU A 169 -1.69 21.69 -19.42
#